data_AF-W2LHR1-F1
#
_entry.id   AF-W2LHR1-F1
#
_cell.length_a   1.000
_cell.length_b   1.000
_cell.length_c   1.000
_cell.angle_alpha   90.00
_cell.angle_beta   90.00
_cell.angle_gamma   90.00
#
_symmetry.space_group_name_H-M   'P 1'
#
loop_
_entity.id
_entity.type
_entity.pdbx_description
1 polymer ?
#
loop_
_entity_poly.entity_id
_entity_poly.type
_entity_poly.pdbx_seq_one_letter_code
_entity_poly.pdbx_strand_id
1 'polypeptide(L)'
;KSTKTSTASSSGIGQLYEDGSDGVIDDDNSTPTSKKCASACPDVVLRVCGSDGVWYSNPCELKIAACKNPEQNIVEDDSACSLKKMGKIGILPVV
;
A
#
# COMPACT_ATOMS: atom_id res chain seq x y z
N LYS A 1 -27.02 -39.35 -4.42
CA LYS A 1 -27.41 -38.19 -5.24
C LYS A 1 -26.13 -37.58 -5.82
N SER A 2 -25.86 -37.87 -7.10
CA SER A 2 -25.04 -37.15 -8.11
C SER A 2 -23.60 -36.72 -7.72
N THR A 3 -22.55 -36.94 -8.51
CA THR A 3 -22.45 -36.98 -9.96
C THR A 3 -21.31 -37.91 -10.39
N LYS A 4 -21.61 -38.78 -11.36
CA LYS A 4 -20.61 -39.50 -12.14
C LYS A 4 -20.26 -38.58 -13.31
N THR A 5 -19.18 -37.81 -13.21
CA THR A 5 -18.67 -37.05 -14.37
C THR A 5 -17.72 -37.95 -15.15
N SER A 6 -18.31 -38.77 -16.00
CA SER A 6 -17.62 -39.35 -17.15
C SER A 6 -17.45 -38.24 -18.19
N THR A 7 -16.34 -37.50 -18.13
CA THR A 7 -15.90 -36.74 -19.31
C THR A 7 -15.05 -37.68 -20.16
N ALA A 8 -15.72 -38.37 -21.08
CA ALA A 8 -15.06 -38.96 -22.22
C ALA A 8 -14.62 -37.81 -23.14
N SER A 9 -13.30 -37.63 -23.27
CA SER A 9 -12.71 -36.97 -24.42
C SER A 9 -11.41 -37.72 -24.71
N SER A 10 -11.41 -38.35 -25.88
CA SER A 10 -10.38 -39.26 -26.36
C SER A 10 -9.00 -38.62 -26.41
N SER A 11 -8.00 -39.47 -26.19
CA SER A 11 -6.60 -39.35 -26.64
C SER A 11 -5.68 -38.49 -25.78
N GLY A 12 -4.79 -39.18 -25.06
CA GLY A 12 -3.61 -38.58 -24.44
C GLY A 12 -3.25 -39.20 -23.10
N ILE A 13 -2.53 -40.31 -23.12
CA ILE A 13 -1.73 -40.79 -21.98
C ILE A 13 -0.89 -39.64 -21.39
N GLY A 14 -1.05 -39.36 -20.10
CA GLY A 14 -0.24 -38.37 -19.39
C GLY A 14 -0.39 -38.56 -17.89
N GLN A 15 0.48 -39.39 -17.34
CA GLN A 15 0.55 -39.71 -15.91
C GLN A 15 1.05 -38.50 -15.11
N LEU A 16 0.48 -38.34 -13.92
CA LEU A 16 1.13 -37.93 -12.67
C LEU A 16 2.34 -36.97 -12.83
N TYR A 17 2.12 -35.69 -12.55
CA TYR A 17 3.13 -34.90 -11.85
C TYR A 17 2.45 -34.09 -10.75
N GLU A 18 2.55 -34.59 -9.53
CA GLU A 18 2.81 -33.70 -8.40
C GLU A 18 4.34 -33.56 -8.36
N ASP A 19 4.85 -32.43 -8.79
CA ASP A 19 6.15 -31.95 -8.31
C ASP A 19 5.94 -30.50 -7.87
N GLY A 20 5.83 -30.34 -6.54
CA GLY A 20 5.72 -29.05 -5.90
C GLY A 20 7.01 -28.28 -6.12
N SER A 21 6.96 -27.34 -7.06
CA SER A 21 7.88 -26.21 -7.02
C SER A 21 7.30 -25.20 -6.03
N ASP A 22 7.60 -25.42 -4.74
CA ASP A 22 7.56 -24.37 -3.73
C ASP A 22 8.68 -23.38 -4.08
N GLY A 23 8.40 -22.53 -5.07
CA GLY A 23 9.23 -21.41 -5.42
C GLY A 23 9.08 -20.37 -4.33
N VAL A 24 9.78 -20.56 -3.22
CA VAL A 24 10.17 -19.43 -2.38
C VAL A 24 11.19 -18.66 -3.20
N ILE A 25 10.69 -17.82 -4.11
CA ILE A 25 11.41 -16.59 -4.38
C ILE A 25 11.42 -15.84 -3.06
N ASP A 26 12.56 -15.87 -2.38
CA ASP A 26 12.92 -14.90 -1.36
C ASP A 26 13.08 -13.52 -2.03
N ASP A 27 12.02 -13.02 -2.67
CA ASP A 27 11.91 -11.65 -3.11
C ASP A 27 11.33 -10.89 -1.92
N ASP A 28 12.18 -10.09 -1.28
CA ASP A 28 11.93 -9.12 -0.21
C ASP A 28 10.53 -8.47 -0.28
N ASN A 29 9.49 -9.18 0.16
CA ASN A 29 8.15 -8.67 0.21
C ASN A 29 7.25 -9.55 1.10
N SER A 30 7.07 -9.08 2.34
CA SER A 30 5.92 -9.40 3.21
C SER A 30 5.92 -10.76 3.92
N THR A 31 6.93 -11.01 4.78
CA THR A 31 6.73 -11.88 5.95
C THR A 31 6.17 -11.04 7.13
N PRO A 32 4.99 -11.37 7.70
CA PRO A 32 4.36 -10.60 8.76
C PRO A 32 4.95 -10.92 10.14
N THR A 33 6.27 -10.82 10.28
CA THR A 33 6.97 -10.98 11.57
C THR A 33 8.06 -9.92 11.66
N SER A 34 7.69 -8.77 12.22
CA SER A 34 8.40 -7.46 12.25
C SER A 34 7.95 -6.53 11.12
N LYS A 35 7.01 -5.62 11.41
CA LYS A 35 6.55 -4.58 10.47
C LYS A 35 7.70 -3.62 10.14
N LYS A 36 8.60 -4.02 9.23
CA LYS A 36 9.60 -3.13 8.66
C LYS A 36 8.89 -2.25 7.65
N CYS A 37 8.90 -0.96 7.92
CA CYS A 37 8.42 0.02 6.95
C CYS A 37 9.40 0.10 5.79
N ALA A 38 8.86 0.35 4.59
CA ALA A 38 9.70 0.74 3.47
C ALA A 38 10.60 1.92 3.88
N SER A 39 11.85 1.91 3.42
CA SER A 39 12.84 2.93 3.74
C SER A 39 13.22 3.79 2.55
N ALA A 40 12.79 3.40 1.35
CA ALA A 40 13.06 4.10 0.10
C ALA A 40 11.76 4.28 -0.68
N CYS A 41 11.68 5.41 -1.37
CA CYS A 41 10.62 5.74 -2.32
C CYS A 41 11.25 6.18 -3.64
N PRO A 42 10.56 5.99 -4.77
CA PRO A 42 10.97 6.61 -6.02
C PRO A 42 10.97 8.13 -5.87
N ASP A 43 11.87 8.80 -6.60
CA ASP A 43 11.95 10.26 -6.70
C ASP A 43 10.84 10.78 -7.63
N VAL A 44 9.60 10.59 -7.21
CA VAL A 44 8.40 11.08 -7.89
C VAL A 44 7.74 12.12 -7.01
N VAL A 45 7.31 13.22 -7.61
CA VAL A 45 6.61 14.30 -6.89
C VAL A 45 5.12 14.19 -7.21
N LEU A 46 4.37 13.58 -6.30
CA LEU A 46 2.91 13.41 -6.35
C LEU A 46 2.34 13.81 -5.00
N ARG A 47 2.26 15.12 -4.78
CA ARG A 47 1.92 15.69 -3.48
C ARG A 47 0.56 15.17 -2.98
N VAL A 48 0.54 14.62 -1.76
CA VAL A 48 -0.67 14.13 -1.09
C VAL A 48 -0.79 14.72 0.31
N CYS A 49 -2.01 14.92 0.77
CA CYS A 49 -2.27 15.36 2.14
C CYS A 49 -2.59 14.16 3.03
N GLY A 50 -1.93 14.05 4.18
CA GLY A 50 -2.33 13.13 5.23
C GLY A 50 -3.39 13.72 6.15
N SER A 51 -4.14 12.85 6.83
CA SER A 51 -5.12 13.19 7.87
C SER A 51 -4.50 13.90 9.07
N ASP A 52 -3.18 13.86 9.20
CA ASP A 52 -2.36 14.63 10.13
C ASP A 52 -2.17 16.10 9.70
N GLY A 53 -2.70 16.49 8.55
CA GLY A 53 -2.58 17.85 7.99
C GLY A 53 -1.19 18.15 7.45
N VAL A 54 -0.40 17.11 7.16
CA VAL A 54 0.95 17.22 6.58
C VAL A 54 0.90 16.88 5.09
N TRP A 55 1.63 17.66 4.29
CA TRP A 55 1.84 17.36 2.89
C TRP A 55 3.05 16.44 2.74
N TYR A 56 2.84 15.28 2.11
CA TYR A 56 3.89 14.35 1.73
C TYR A 56 4.26 14.57 0.26
N SER A 57 5.53 14.43 -0.10
CA SER A 57 5.99 14.68 -1.48
C SER A 57 5.45 13.64 -2.46
N ASN A 58 5.18 12.41 -1.97
CA ASN A 58 4.49 11.36 -2.72
C ASN A 58 3.69 10.39 -1.83
N PRO A 59 2.81 9.54 -2.41
CA PRO A 59 2.04 8.55 -1.67
C PRO A 59 2.90 7.47 -0.99
N CYS A 60 4.10 7.21 -1.50
CA CYS A 60 5.02 6.25 -0.88
C CYS A 60 5.53 6.79 0.46
N GLU A 61 5.93 8.06 0.53
CA GLU A 61 6.34 8.71 1.77
C GLU A 61 5.21 8.75 2.81
N LEU A 62 3.96 9.01 2.39
CA LEU A 62 2.80 8.94 3.27
C LEU A 62 2.65 7.53 3.87
N LYS A 63 2.77 6.48 3.05
CA LYS A 63 2.70 5.08 3.53
C LYS A 63 3.83 4.75 4.50
N ILE A 64 5.04 5.24 4.26
CA ILE A 64 6.18 5.06 5.18
C ILE A 64 5.87 5.77 6.51
N ALA A 65 5.35 6.99 6.48
CA ALA A 65 4.99 7.74 7.67
C ALA A 65 3.88 7.04 8.47
N ALA A 66 2.83 6.56 7.79
CA ALA A 66 1.75 5.78 8.39
C ALA A 66 2.25 4.47 9.01
N CYS A 67 3.18 3.78 8.33
CA CYS A 67 3.80 2.57 8.85
C CYS A 67 4.67 2.84 10.09
N LYS A 68 5.46 3.92 10.08
CA LYS A 68 6.35 4.31 11.19
C LYS A 68 5.57 4.80 12.41
N ASN A 69 4.37 5.35 12.20
CA ASN A 69 3.51 5.91 13.24
C ASN A 69 2.13 5.23 13.23
N PRO A 70 2.04 3.92 13.57
CA PRO A 70 0.78 3.19 13.53
C PRO A 70 -0.28 3.77 14.47
N GLU A 71 0.14 4.36 15.58
CA GLU A 71 -0.73 5.03 16.57
C GLU A 71 -1.48 6.24 15.99
N GLN A 72 -0.95 6.86 14.93
CA GLN A 72 -1.53 8.07 14.33
C GLN A 72 -2.55 7.78 13.22
N ASN A 73 -2.63 6.53 12.74
CA ASN A 73 -3.53 6.10 11.65
C ASN A 73 -3.58 7.11 10.49
N ILE A 74 -2.40 7.49 10.00
CA ILE A 74 -2.27 8.50 8.93
C ILE A 74 -2.84 7.90 7.65
N VAL A 75 -3.86 8.56 7.11
CA VAL A 75 -4.51 8.21 5.84
C VAL A 75 -4.49 9.42 4.92
N GLU A 76 -4.66 9.21 3.62
CA GLU A 76 -4.81 10.31 2.69
C GLU A 76 -6.15 11.03 2.94
N ASP A 77 -6.11 12.33 3.26
CA ASP A 77 -7.28 13.17 3.48
C ASP A 77 -6.98 14.62 3.11
N ASP A 78 -7.63 15.14 2.07
CA ASP A 78 -7.42 16.52 1.59
C ASP A 78 -8.01 17.60 2.54
N SER A 79 -8.93 17.19 3.41
CA SER A 79 -9.61 18.08 4.35
C SER A 79 -8.66 18.63 5.40
N ALA A 80 -7.77 17.79 5.96
CA ALA A 80 -6.83 18.16 7.01
C ALA A 80 -5.85 19.27 6.59
N CYS A 81 -5.31 19.23 5.37
CA CYS A 81 -4.42 20.27 4.87
C CYS A 81 -5.17 21.53 4.43
N SER A 82 -6.43 21.40 4.03
CA SER A 82 -7.28 22.52 3.64
C SER A 82 -7.59 23.45 4.83
N LEU A 83 -7.69 22.91 6.05
CA LEU A 83 -7.87 23.70 7.27
C LEU A 83 -6.64 24.54 7.64
N LYS A 84 -5.44 24.10 7.24
CA LYS A 84 -4.19 24.82 7.53
C LYS A 84 -3.96 26.05 6.64
N LYS A 85 -4.72 26.19 5.54
CA LYS A 85 -4.71 27.40 4.68
C LYS A 85 -5.26 28.65 5.39
N MET A 86 -5.95 28.50 6.52
CA MET A 86 -6.67 29.57 7.21
C MET A 86 -5.83 30.36 8.23
N GLY A 87 -4.58 29.95 8.51
CA GLY A 87 -3.76 30.52 9.60
C GLY A 87 -2.99 31.81 9.29
N LYS A 88 -3.23 32.48 8.15
CA LYS A 88 -2.56 33.74 7.79
C LYS A 88 -3.52 34.73 7.09
N ILE A 89 -4.63 35.10 7.73
CA ILE A 89 -5.08 36.50 7.62
C ILE A 89 -4.17 37.26 8.58
N GLY A 90 -2.96 37.59 8.11
CA GLY A 90 -2.18 38.64 8.73
C GLY A 90 -2.93 39.93 8.45
N ILE A 91 -3.71 40.42 9.41
CA ILE A 91 -4.08 41.84 9.43
C ILE A 91 -2.75 42.56 9.52
N LEU A 92 -2.25 43.03 8.37
CA LEU A 92 -1.14 43.98 8.32
C LEU A 92 -1.60 45.17 9.19
N PRO A 93 -0.86 45.57 10.24
CA PRO A 93 -1.26 46.74 11.00
C PRO A 93 -1.31 47.92 10.03
N VAL A 94 -2.51 48.48 9.86
CA VAL A 94 -2.70 49.76 9.18
C VAL A 94 -1.98 50.79 10.04
N VAL A 95 -0.85 51.29 9.55
CA VAL A 95 -0.17 52.48 10.07
C VAL A 95 -0.34 53.62 9.06
#